data_AF-A0A0T6B572-F1
#
_entry.id   AF-A0A0T6B572-F1
#
_cell.length_a   1.000
_cell.length_b   1.000
_cell.length_c   1.000
_cell.angle_alpha   90.00
_cell.angle_beta   90.00
_cell.angle_gamma   90.00
#
_symmetry.space_group_name_H-M   'P 1'
#
loop_
_entity.id
_entity.type
_entity.pdbx_description
1 polymer ?
#
loop_
_entity_poly.entity_id
_entity_poly.type
_entity_poly.pdbx_seq_one_letter_code
_entity_poly.pdbx_strand_id
1 'polypeptide(L)'
;MEKYQENRLYMHLESWMTDLPKQLKAVPLIHLAIPGSHDSFTSTIKSTSKISPDAGSLLENLKWLGPLLGYVVKRWVRTQEYDVAKQLQAGIRYFDLRISTKEGTEQLFFVHGQYSVDVVSVLNDIENFLDSHSQEVVVLDCQHFYEFTSRDHDRLMQLLKATFSVKLLPYSPTMDHLTLHFITERYDY
;
A
#
# COMPACT_ATOMS: atom_id res chain seq x y z
N MET A 1 -23.93 0.71 -36.63
CA MET A 1 -22.62 0.02 -36.56
C MET A 1 -21.64 0.85 -35.73
N GLU A 2 -22.03 1.32 -34.53
CA GLU A 2 -21.16 2.21 -33.73
C GLU A 2 -21.64 2.35 -32.26
N LYS A 3 -21.96 1.22 -31.60
CA LYS A 3 -22.44 1.25 -30.20
C LYS A 3 -21.97 0.08 -29.31
N TYR A 4 -20.95 -0.66 -29.73
CA TYR A 4 -20.50 -1.88 -29.04
C TYR A 4 -19.02 -1.92 -28.65
N GLN A 5 -18.31 -0.78 -28.63
CA GLN A 5 -16.91 -0.72 -28.19
C GLN A 5 -16.68 0.02 -26.85
N GLU A 6 -17.71 0.63 -26.26
CA GLU A 6 -17.59 1.39 -25.00
C GLU A 6 -17.48 0.52 -23.73
N ASN A 7 -17.57 -0.82 -23.83
CA ASN A 7 -17.66 -1.72 -22.66
C ASN A 7 -16.56 -2.80 -22.58
N ARG A 8 -15.29 -2.47 -22.86
CA ARG A 8 -14.16 -3.40 -22.62
C ARG A 8 -13.13 -2.95 -21.59
N LEU A 9 -13.15 -1.69 -21.14
CA LEU A 9 -12.23 -1.21 -20.09
C LEU A 9 -12.61 -1.66 -18.68
N TYR A 10 -13.80 -2.23 -18.48
CA TYR A 10 -14.32 -2.64 -17.17
C TYR A 10 -13.96 -4.07 -16.73
N MET A 11 -13.24 -4.88 -17.52
CA MET A 11 -13.22 -6.33 -17.28
C MET A 11 -11.98 -6.92 -16.60
N HIS A 12 -10.88 -6.19 -16.43
CA HIS A 12 -9.73 -6.71 -15.66
C HIS A 12 -9.07 -5.59 -14.82
N LEU A 13 -9.79 -5.08 -13.81
CA LEU A 13 -9.23 -4.07 -12.90
C LEU A 13 -7.93 -4.54 -12.24
N GLU A 14 -7.77 -5.83 -12.01
CA GLU A 14 -6.55 -6.41 -11.46
C GLU A 14 -5.37 -6.40 -12.45
N SER A 15 -5.59 -6.17 -13.75
CA SER A 15 -4.55 -6.18 -14.79
C SER A 15 -4.59 -4.92 -15.68
N TRP A 16 -5.08 -3.79 -15.15
CA TRP A 16 -5.34 -2.62 -15.98
C TRP A 16 -4.07 -2.01 -16.58
N MET A 17 -2.91 -2.08 -15.91
CA MET A 17 -1.64 -1.57 -16.46
C MET A 17 -1.18 -2.46 -17.63
N THR A 18 -1.39 -3.77 -17.52
CA THR A 18 -1.16 -4.78 -18.55
C THR A 18 -2.00 -4.51 -19.80
N ASP A 19 -3.26 -4.10 -19.60
CA ASP A 19 -4.19 -3.87 -20.71
C ASP A 19 -4.07 -2.48 -21.35
N LEU A 20 -3.20 -1.61 -20.83
CA LEU A 20 -2.98 -0.29 -21.44
C LEU A 20 -2.47 -0.39 -22.89
N PRO A 21 -2.96 0.48 -23.79
CA PRO A 21 -2.37 0.65 -25.12
C PRO A 21 -0.86 0.90 -25.05
N LYS A 22 -0.12 0.36 -26.02
CA LYS A 22 1.36 0.47 -26.08
C LYS A 22 1.86 1.92 -25.95
N GLN A 23 1.12 2.87 -26.50
CA GLN A 23 1.45 4.29 -26.44
C GLN A 23 1.44 4.82 -24.99
N LEU A 24 0.47 4.37 -24.17
CA LEU A 24 0.38 4.75 -22.76
C LEU A 24 1.38 3.98 -21.90
N LYS A 25 1.74 2.73 -22.26
CA LYS A 25 2.83 2.02 -21.58
C LYS A 25 4.21 2.68 -21.77
N ALA A 26 4.37 3.48 -22.83
CA ALA A 26 5.59 4.21 -23.13
C ALA A 26 5.65 5.63 -22.54
N VAL A 27 4.59 6.10 -21.87
CA VAL A 27 4.65 7.38 -21.15
C VAL A 27 5.30 7.18 -19.78
N PRO A 28 5.99 8.21 -19.23
CA PRO A 28 6.51 8.15 -17.87
C PRO A 28 5.39 7.87 -16.86
N LEU A 29 5.67 7.04 -15.86
CA LEU A 29 4.70 6.63 -14.83
C LEU A 29 4.07 7.85 -14.13
N ILE A 30 4.86 8.91 -13.94
CA ILE A 30 4.44 10.18 -13.35
C ILE A 30 3.40 10.96 -14.18
N HIS A 31 3.16 10.55 -15.43
CA HIS A 31 2.12 11.11 -16.29
C HIS A 31 0.88 10.22 -16.42
N LEU A 32 0.88 9.05 -15.78
CA LEU A 32 -0.28 8.17 -15.72
C LEU A 32 -1.18 8.55 -14.53
N ALA A 33 -2.49 8.46 -14.75
CA ALA A 33 -3.45 8.50 -13.65
C ALA A 33 -3.47 7.12 -12.98
N ILE A 34 -2.91 7.04 -11.78
CA ILE A 34 -2.79 5.79 -11.02
C ILE A 34 -3.70 5.87 -9.79
N PRO A 35 -4.66 4.95 -9.62
CA PRO A 35 -5.52 4.94 -8.45
C PRO A 35 -4.71 4.50 -7.21
N GLY A 36 -4.90 5.24 -6.12
CA GLY A 36 -4.25 5.01 -4.84
C GLY A 36 -5.24 5.00 -3.68
N SER A 37 -4.84 4.44 -2.54
CA SER A 37 -5.60 4.50 -1.30
C SER A 37 -4.81 5.24 -0.22
N HIS A 38 -5.50 6.09 0.56
CA HIS A 38 -4.94 6.82 1.69
C HIS A 38 -5.11 5.99 2.98
N ASP A 39 -4.09 5.98 3.84
CA ASP A 39 -4.05 5.11 5.03
C ASP A 39 -4.43 3.67 4.66
N SER A 40 -3.69 3.11 3.69
CA SER A 40 -4.13 1.95 2.89
C SER A 40 -4.47 0.70 3.69
N PHE A 41 -3.80 0.50 4.83
CA PHE A 41 -3.84 -0.76 5.55
C PHE A 41 -4.62 -0.69 6.85
N THR A 42 -5.73 0.06 6.88
CA THR A 42 -6.58 0.26 8.06
C THR A 42 -7.77 -0.70 8.17
N SER A 43 -7.97 -1.58 7.19
CA SER A 43 -9.18 -2.42 7.09
C SER A 43 -9.35 -3.43 8.23
N THR A 44 -8.25 -3.83 8.88
CA THR A 44 -8.27 -4.80 9.98
C THR A 44 -8.40 -4.15 11.36
N ILE A 45 -8.44 -2.80 11.44
CA ILE A 45 -8.65 -2.09 12.71
C ILE A 45 -10.00 -2.47 13.32
N LYS A 46 -9.95 -2.95 14.56
CA LYS A 46 -11.10 -3.34 15.37
C LYS A 46 -11.28 -2.37 16.54
N SER A 47 -12.45 -2.36 17.15
CA SER A 47 -12.69 -1.58 18.37
C SER A 47 -11.81 -2.04 19.52
N THR A 48 -11.31 -3.27 19.45
CA THR A 48 -10.36 -3.88 20.40
C THR A 48 -8.88 -3.65 20.02
N SER A 49 -8.59 -3.04 18.86
CA SER A 49 -7.22 -2.72 18.48
C SER A 49 -6.61 -1.76 19.50
N LYS A 50 -5.37 -2.03 19.91
CA LYS A 50 -4.63 -1.12 20.78
C LYS A 50 -4.44 0.22 20.07
N ILE A 51 -4.46 1.29 20.85
CA ILE A 51 -4.12 2.62 20.35
C ILE A 51 -2.64 2.65 19.95
N SER A 52 -2.35 3.26 18.81
CA SER A 52 -0.99 3.41 18.28
C SER A 52 -0.39 4.79 18.62
N PRO A 53 0.93 4.97 18.47
CA PRO A 53 1.61 6.22 18.84
C PRO A 53 1.14 7.46 18.07
N ASP A 54 0.62 7.29 16.86
CA ASP A 54 0.11 8.37 16.01
C ASP A 54 -1.27 8.90 16.44
N ALA A 55 -1.86 8.35 17.49
CA ALA A 55 -3.17 8.75 18.01
C ALA A 55 -3.16 10.01 18.89
N GLY A 56 -2.02 10.72 19.02
CA GLY A 56 -1.75 11.73 20.05
C GLY A 56 -2.95 12.62 20.44
N SER A 57 -3.48 13.37 19.49
CA SER A 57 -4.61 14.29 19.73
C SER A 57 -5.94 13.58 20.01
N LEU A 58 -6.17 12.40 19.44
CA LEU A 58 -7.38 11.59 19.69
C LEU A 58 -7.38 11.07 21.13
N LEU A 59 -6.23 10.57 21.59
CA LEU A 59 -6.07 10.10 22.96
C LEU A 59 -6.29 11.20 23.99
N GLU A 60 -5.66 12.35 23.81
CA GLU A 60 -5.77 13.46 24.76
C GLU A 60 -7.21 13.94 24.93
N ASN A 61 -7.94 14.07 23.82
CA ASN A 61 -9.30 14.62 23.84
C ASN A 61 -10.37 13.60 24.28
N LEU A 62 -10.11 12.30 24.17
CA LEU A 62 -11.14 11.26 24.34
C LEU A 62 -10.85 10.25 25.45
N LYS A 63 -9.75 10.39 26.19
CA LYS A 63 -9.41 9.52 27.34
C LYS A 63 -10.58 9.30 28.31
N TRP A 64 -11.44 10.30 28.50
CA TRP A 64 -12.61 10.25 29.38
C TRP A 64 -13.68 9.20 28.96
N LEU A 65 -13.69 8.76 27.70
CA LEU A 65 -14.59 7.70 27.21
C LEU A 65 -14.26 6.31 27.76
N GLY A 66 -13.09 6.13 28.38
CA GLY A 66 -12.70 4.87 29.01
C GLY A 66 -12.85 3.66 28.07
N PRO A 67 -13.56 2.59 28.45
CA PRO A 67 -13.74 1.40 27.62
C PRO A 67 -14.43 1.63 26.27
N LEU A 68 -15.16 2.74 26.10
CA LEU A 68 -15.85 3.06 24.85
C LEU A 68 -14.93 3.69 23.80
N LEU A 69 -13.73 4.12 24.20
CA LEU A 69 -12.78 4.83 23.33
C LEU A 69 -12.53 4.10 22.02
N GLY A 70 -12.23 2.80 22.08
CA GLY A 70 -11.91 2.01 20.87
C GLY A 70 -13.07 1.90 19.88
N TYR A 71 -14.33 1.93 20.35
CA TYR A 71 -15.50 1.91 19.46
C TYR A 71 -15.66 3.23 18.70
N VAL A 72 -15.43 4.36 19.38
CA VAL A 72 -15.52 5.69 18.77
C VAL A 72 -14.35 5.90 17.82
N VAL A 73 -13.12 5.64 18.28
CA VAL A 73 -11.89 5.85 17.50
C VAL A 73 -11.90 5.03 16.22
N LYS A 74 -12.32 3.76 16.25
CA LYS A 74 -12.41 2.92 15.04
C LYS A 74 -13.14 3.61 13.89
N ARG A 75 -14.25 4.30 14.18
CA ARG A 75 -15.08 4.95 13.15
C ARG A 75 -14.39 6.17 12.52
N TRP A 76 -13.40 6.73 13.19
CA TRP A 76 -12.68 7.90 12.72
C TRP A 76 -11.38 7.53 12.01
N VAL A 77 -10.77 6.40 12.38
CA VAL A 77 -9.45 6.01 11.88
C VAL A 77 -9.46 4.93 10.80
N ARG A 78 -10.59 4.25 10.55
CA ARG A 78 -10.66 3.29 9.45
C ARG A 78 -11.04 4.00 8.16
N THR A 79 -10.11 4.04 7.21
CA THR A 79 -10.28 4.65 5.88
C THR A 79 -10.61 3.63 4.80
N GLN A 80 -10.16 2.38 4.97
CA GLN A 80 -10.33 1.31 3.99
C GLN A 80 -11.24 0.20 4.50
N GLU A 81 -12.13 -0.29 3.62
CA GLU A 81 -12.93 -1.48 3.91
C GLU A 81 -12.18 -2.77 3.52
N TYR A 82 -11.44 -2.72 2.42
CA TYR A 82 -10.76 -3.86 1.80
C TYR A 82 -9.32 -4.05 2.30
N ASP A 83 -8.90 -5.31 2.39
CA ASP A 83 -7.49 -5.69 2.56
C ASP A 83 -6.70 -5.40 1.27
N VAL A 84 -5.38 -5.58 1.34
CA VAL A 84 -4.47 -5.25 0.23
C VAL A 84 -4.77 -6.09 -1.02
N ALA A 85 -5.06 -7.39 -0.85
CA ALA A 85 -5.38 -8.28 -1.96
C ALA A 85 -6.62 -7.79 -2.73
N LYS A 86 -7.68 -7.42 -2.02
CA LYS A 86 -8.89 -6.86 -2.64
C LYS A 86 -8.67 -5.48 -3.24
N GLN A 87 -7.85 -4.63 -2.61
CA GLN A 87 -7.48 -3.32 -3.18
C GLN A 87 -6.73 -3.50 -4.52
N LEU A 88 -5.78 -4.44 -4.58
CA LEU A 88 -5.05 -4.76 -5.80
C LEU A 88 -5.98 -5.31 -6.90
N GLN A 89 -6.89 -6.21 -6.55
CA GLN A 89 -7.91 -6.73 -7.47
C GLN A 89 -8.87 -5.63 -7.98
N ALA A 90 -9.15 -4.63 -7.15
CA ALA A 90 -9.94 -3.46 -7.52
C ALA A 90 -9.15 -2.41 -8.33
N GLY A 91 -7.86 -2.67 -8.61
CA GLY A 91 -7.01 -1.84 -9.46
C GLY A 91 -6.14 -0.82 -8.73
N ILE A 92 -6.16 -0.76 -7.39
CA ILE A 92 -5.27 0.13 -6.63
C ILE A 92 -3.81 -0.26 -6.86
N ARG A 93 -2.96 0.73 -7.13
CA ARG A 93 -1.52 0.55 -7.38
C ARG A 93 -0.62 1.50 -6.58
N TYR A 94 -1.20 2.47 -5.88
CA TYR A 94 -0.46 3.32 -4.94
C TYR A 94 -0.99 3.09 -3.53
N PHE A 95 -0.08 2.84 -2.58
CA PHE A 95 -0.41 2.61 -1.19
C PHE A 95 0.33 3.60 -0.28
N ASP A 96 -0.40 4.25 0.61
CA ASP A 96 0.10 5.11 1.69
C ASP A 96 0.39 4.26 2.94
N LEU A 97 1.68 4.13 3.27
CA LEU A 97 2.21 3.31 4.36
C LEU A 97 2.52 4.19 5.57
N ARG A 98 1.80 3.95 6.66
CA ARG A 98 2.11 4.49 7.99
C ARG A 98 2.50 3.36 8.92
N ILE A 99 3.77 3.34 9.32
CA ILE A 99 4.39 2.18 9.96
C ILE A 99 4.83 2.53 11.37
N SER A 100 4.61 1.61 12.31
CA SER A 100 5.06 1.76 13.69
C SER A 100 5.71 0.48 14.21
N THR A 101 6.69 0.65 15.09
CA THR A 101 7.14 -0.42 15.98
C THR A 101 6.06 -0.68 17.05
N LYS A 102 6.20 -1.78 17.80
CA LYS A 102 5.27 -2.09 18.89
C LYS A 102 6.03 -2.68 20.06
N GLU A 103 5.83 -2.11 21.24
CA GLU A 103 6.49 -2.57 22.46
C GLU A 103 6.24 -4.08 22.70
N GLY A 104 7.30 -4.79 23.09
CA GLY A 104 7.27 -6.23 23.37
C GLY A 104 7.36 -7.13 22.14
N THR A 105 7.58 -6.58 20.94
CA THR A 105 7.84 -7.35 19.73
C THR A 105 8.79 -6.60 18.80
N GLU A 106 9.55 -7.34 18.00
CA GLU A 106 10.32 -6.74 16.91
C GLU A 106 9.42 -6.47 15.68
N GLN A 107 8.22 -7.07 15.57
CA GLN A 107 7.35 -6.91 14.40
C GLN A 107 6.95 -5.45 14.14
N LEU A 108 6.88 -5.10 12.86
CA LEU A 108 6.39 -3.80 12.38
C LEU A 108 4.91 -3.91 12.02
N PHE A 109 4.15 -2.85 12.28
CA PHE A 109 2.71 -2.79 12.05
C PHE A 109 2.33 -1.55 11.26
N PHE A 110 1.28 -1.66 10.44
CA PHE A 110 0.59 -0.48 9.95
C PHE A 110 -0.29 0.13 11.03
N VAL A 111 -0.38 1.45 11.04
CA VAL A 111 -1.12 2.21 12.05
C VAL A 111 -1.91 3.35 11.42
N HIS A 112 -3.06 3.64 12.01
CA HIS A 112 -3.73 4.93 11.89
C HIS A 112 -4.57 5.11 13.15
N GLY A 113 -4.08 5.84 14.15
CA GLY A 113 -4.67 6.00 15.50
C GLY A 113 -4.88 4.72 16.31
N GLN A 114 -4.92 3.55 15.68
CA GLN A 114 -4.89 2.22 16.25
C GLN A 114 -3.96 1.33 15.41
N TYR A 115 -3.43 0.30 16.06
CA TYR A 115 -2.70 -0.76 15.35
C TYR A 115 -3.64 -1.56 14.43
N SER A 116 -3.15 -1.79 13.22
CA SER A 116 -3.80 -2.58 12.20
C SER A 116 -3.07 -3.92 12.00
N VAL A 117 -2.78 -4.28 10.75
CA VAL A 117 -2.10 -5.51 10.34
C VAL A 117 -0.57 -5.38 10.40
N ASP A 118 0.13 -6.51 10.51
CA ASP A 118 1.59 -6.53 10.44
C ASP A 118 2.09 -6.24 9.02
N VAL A 119 3.28 -5.66 8.91
CA VAL A 119 3.85 -5.24 7.63
C VAL A 119 4.18 -6.45 6.76
N VAL A 120 4.71 -7.53 7.34
CA VAL A 120 5.19 -8.70 6.59
C VAL A 120 4.06 -9.36 5.80
N SER A 121 2.89 -9.54 6.42
CA SER A 121 1.75 -10.18 5.74
C SER A 121 1.32 -9.39 4.50
N VAL A 122 1.26 -8.06 4.60
CA VAL A 122 0.85 -7.18 3.48
C VAL A 122 1.90 -7.18 2.37
N LEU A 123 3.19 -7.12 2.71
CA LEU A 123 4.26 -7.19 1.71
C LEU A 123 4.22 -8.52 0.95
N ASN A 124 3.96 -9.64 1.64
CA ASN A 124 3.81 -10.94 1.01
C ASN A 124 2.57 -11.00 0.09
N ASP A 125 1.45 -10.41 0.49
CA ASP A 125 0.26 -10.34 -0.36
C ASP A 125 0.52 -9.51 -1.63
N ILE A 126 1.29 -8.42 -1.53
CA ILE A 126 1.71 -7.62 -2.69
C ILE A 126 2.69 -8.42 -3.57
N GLU A 127 3.65 -9.14 -2.97
CA GLU A 127 4.57 -10.01 -3.72
C GLU A 127 3.82 -11.07 -4.53
N ASN A 128 2.89 -11.79 -3.89
CA ASN A 128 2.05 -12.81 -4.54
C ASN A 128 1.23 -12.22 -5.70
N PHE A 129 0.73 -10.99 -5.53
CA PHE A 129 0.04 -10.29 -6.60
C PHE A 129 0.98 -9.98 -7.77
N LEU A 130 2.17 -9.44 -7.51
CA LEU A 130 3.16 -9.13 -8.55
C LEU A 130 3.69 -10.40 -9.25
N ASP A 131 3.77 -11.53 -8.55
CA ASP A 131 4.13 -12.83 -9.16
C ASP A 131 3.08 -13.34 -10.14
N SER A 132 1.80 -13.09 -9.85
CA SER A 132 0.69 -13.49 -10.73
C SER A 132 0.36 -12.44 -11.80
N HIS A 133 0.88 -11.21 -11.65
CA HIS A 133 0.59 -10.06 -12.50
C HIS A 133 1.89 -9.33 -12.88
N SER A 134 2.77 -10.01 -13.62
CA SER A 134 4.15 -9.54 -13.90
C SER A 134 4.24 -8.21 -14.65
N GLN A 135 3.16 -7.78 -15.32
CA GLN A 135 3.09 -6.50 -16.04
C GLN A 135 2.45 -5.36 -15.21
N GLU A 136 2.14 -5.60 -13.94
CA GLU A 136 1.63 -4.59 -13.02
C GLU A 136 2.76 -3.98 -12.17
N VAL A 137 2.61 -2.71 -11.82
CA VAL A 137 3.59 -1.97 -11.00
C VAL A 137 2.89 -1.40 -9.78
N VAL A 138 3.44 -1.66 -8.59
CA VAL A 138 2.94 -1.14 -7.32
C VAL A 138 3.89 -0.07 -6.78
N VAL A 139 3.33 1.06 -6.35
CA VAL A 139 4.01 2.15 -5.67
C VAL A 139 3.71 2.07 -4.18
N LEU A 140 4.76 1.90 -3.38
CA LEU A 140 4.69 1.91 -1.92
C LEU A 140 5.25 3.23 -1.41
N ASP A 141 4.40 4.07 -0.85
CA ASP A 141 4.80 5.35 -0.26
C ASP A 141 4.94 5.20 1.26
N CYS A 142 6.17 5.09 1.75
CA CYS A 142 6.47 5.05 3.19
C CYS A 142 6.39 6.45 3.80
N GLN A 143 5.16 6.91 4.05
CA GLN A 143 4.89 8.30 4.36
C GLN A 143 5.22 8.67 5.81
N HIS A 144 4.97 7.78 6.77
CA HIS A 144 5.27 8.03 8.18
C HIS A 144 5.86 6.81 8.88
N PHE A 145 6.77 7.09 9.81
CA PHE A 145 7.40 6.13 10.71
C PHE A 145 7.22 6.59 12.16
N TYR A 146 6.63 5.74 13.01
CA TYR A 146 6.33 6.07 14.40
C TYR A 146 7.08 5.13 15.35
N GLU A 147 7.80 5.71 16.31
CA GLU A 147 8.66 4.97 17.26
C GLU A 147 9.75 4.16 16.54
N PHE A 148 10.23 4.64 15.40
CA PHE A 148 11.32 4.03 14.65
C PHE A 148 12.67 4.50 15.16
N THR A 149 13.59 3.55 15.34
CA THR A 149 15.02 3.82 15.41
C THR A 149 15.68 3.58 14.04
N SER A 150 16.96 3.95 13.89
CA SER A 150 17.74 3.59 12.69
C SER A 150 17.77 2.07 12.45
N ARG A 151 17.80 1.27 13.53
CA ARG A 151 17.76 -0.19 13.44
C ARG A 151 16.43 -0.70 12.87
N ASP A 152 15.31 -0.04 13.20
CA ASP A 152 14.00 -0.43 12.68
C ASP A 152 13.86 -0.04 11.20
N HIS A 153 14.43 1.08 10.79
CA HIS A 153 14.59 1.42 9.38
C HIS A 153 15.40 0.37 8.62
N ASP A 154 16.55 -0.05 9.14
CA ASP A 154 17.37 -1.08 8.51
C ASP A 154 16.61 -2.40 8.37
N ARG A 155 15.82 -2.77 9.39
CA ARG A 155 14.97 -3.96 9.36
C ARG A 155 13.87 -3.86 8.31
N LEU A 156 13.20 -2.72 8.20
CA LEU A 156 12.21 -2.49 7.13
C LEU A 156 12.86 -2.59 5.75
N MET A 157 14.04 -1.98 5.56
CA MET A 157 14.78 -2.05 4.31
C MET A 157 15.20 -3.48 3.95
N GLN A 158 15.61 -4.28 4.95
CA GLN A 158 15.92 -5.69 4.76
C GLN A 158 14.66 -6.49 4.37
N LEU A 159 13.52 -6.23 5.01
CA LEU A 159 12.24 -6.86 4.65
C LEU A 159 11.86 -6.54 3.19
N LEU A 160 11.85 -5.26 2.80
CA LEU A 160 11.52 -4.85 1.43
C LEU A 160 12.45 -5.51 0.40
N LYS A 161 13.76 -5.55 0.67
CA LYS A 161 14.74 -6.19 -0.21
C LYS A 161 14.57 -7.71 -0.27
N ALA A 162 14.25 -8.35 0.85
CA ALA A 162 14.05 -9.79 0.90
C ALA A 162 12.77 -10.20 0.17
N THR A 163 11.67 -9.46 0.36
CA THR A 163 10.37 -9.73 -0.25
C THR A 163 10.34 -9.40 -1.74
N PHE A 164 10.80 -8.21 -2.15
CA PHE A 164 10.66 -7.80 -3.55
C PHE A 164 11.89 -8.12 -4.39
N SER A 165 13.09 -8.20 -3.78
CA SER A 165 14.32 -8.61 -4.45
C SER A 165 14.52 -7.87 -5.78
N VAL A 166 14.59 -8.62 -6.88
CA VAL A 166 14.72 -8.16 -8.26
C VAL A 166 13.53 -7.32 -8.75
N LYS A 167 12.34 -7.41 -8.14
CA LYS A 167 11.16 -6.58 -8.48
C LYS A 167 11.32 -5.11 -8.02
N LEU A 168 12.31 -4.78 -7.19
CA LEU A 168 12.58 -3.40 -6.79
C LEU A 168 13.25 -2.62 -7.91
N LEU A 169 12.70 -1.44 -8.20
CA LEU A 169 13.34 -0.51 -9.12
C LEU A 169 14.63 0.06 -8.52
N PRO A 170 15.72 0.13 -9.29
CA PRO A 170 16.92 0.82 -8.85
C PRO A 170 16.62 2.30 -8.65
N TYR A 171 17.34 2.93 -7.74
CA TYR A 171 17.26 4.37 -7.57
C TYR A 171 17.57 5.09 -8.88
N SER A 172 16.72 6.05 -9.22
CA SER A 172 16.89 6.94 -10.37
C SER A 172 16.78 8.40 -9.92
N PRO A 173 17.67 9.29 -10.40
CA PRO A 173 17.58 10.72 -10.13
C PRO A 173 16.45 11.43 -10.91
N THR A 174 15.93 10.79 -11.97
CA THR A 174 14.82 11.34 -12.79
C THR A 174 13.72 10.31 -13.01
N MET A 175 12.49 10.77 -13.17
CA MET A 175 11.33 9.90 -13.41
C MET A 175 10.94 9.83 -14.89
N ASP A 176 11.60 10.60 -15.76
CA ASP A 176 11.22 10.79 -17.17
C ASP A 176 11.37 9.53 -18.03
N HIS A 177 12.15 8.54 -17.58
CA HIS A 177 12.36 7.28 -18.31
C HIS A 177 11.69 6.07 -17.66
N LEU A 178 11.09 6.23 -16.47
CA LEU A 178 10.41 5.16 -15.77
C LEU A 178 9.00 4.99 -16.34
N THR A 179 8.92 4.30 -17.47
CA THR A 179 7.67 3.94 -18.14
C THR A 179 7.25 2.52 -17.74
N LEU A 180 5.97 2.16 -17.90
CA LEU A 180 5.54 0.77 -17.65
C LEU A 180 6.33 -0.20 -18.53
N HIS A 181 6.53 0.14 -19.80
CA HIS A 181 7.34 -0.64 -20.74
C HIS A 181 8.78 -0.87 -20.23
N PHE A 182 9.45 0.19 -19.77
CA PHE A 182 10.81 0.09 -19.23
C PHE A 182 10.87 -0.81 -17.99
N ILE A 183 9.88 -0.67 -17.11
CA ILE A 183 9.82 -1.42 -15.86
C ILE A 183 9.53 -2.89 -16.13
N THR A 184 8.50 -3.22 -16.91
CA THR A 184 8.03 -4.61 -17.05
C THR A 184 8.92 -5.44 -17.98
N GLU A 185 9.47 -4.88 -19.07
CA GLU A 185 10.36 -5.63 -19.97
C GLU A 185 11.71 -6.00 -19.33
N ARG A 186 12.16 -5.23 -18.33
CA ARG A 186 13.43 -5.48 -17.65
C ARG A 186 13.35 -6.68 -16.68
N TYR A 187 12.15 -7.11 -16.34
CA TYR A 187 11.89 -8.14 -15.33
C TYR A 187 10.93 -9.23 -15.82
N ASP A 188 10.87 -9.49 -17.13
CA ASP A 188 10.26 -10.72 -17.66
C ASP A 188 11.05 -11.93 -17.11
N TYR A 189 10.44 -12.68 -16.19
CA TYR A 189 10.93 -13.96 -15.66
C TYR A 189 10.38 -15.14 -16.47
#